data_AF-A0A964ZBI7-F1
#
_entry.id   AF-A0A964ZBI7-F1
#
_cell.length_a   1.000
_cell.length_b   1.000
_cell.length_c   1.000
_cell.angle_alpha   90.00
_cell.angle_beta   90.00
_cell.angle_gamma   90.00
#
_symmetry.space_group_name_H-M   'P 1'
#
loop_
_entity.id
_entity.type
_entity.pdbx_description
1 polymer ?
#
loop_
_entity_poly.entity_id
_entity_poly.type
_entity_poly.pdbx_seq_one_letter_code
_entity_poly.pdbx_strand_id
1 'polypeptide(L)'
;GAVAAVMMLSAIYNPRQVVFLFLVIPVSIWVIVVMMIVMDGFTLLAQVPSQVASAAHLGGLLFGYLYYRWSMRLTDLVRFHFHFRVVRSRPRLKLFSPESEQTPVSTRQADQYQAARVDAILEKVGRVGVKGLTEEERRTLIQASEHIRRRDK
;
A
#
# COMPACT_ATOMS: atom_id res chain seq x y z
N GLY A 1 -12.61 7.24 -23.58
CA GLY A 1 -11.95 8.22 -22.71
C GLY A 1 -10.60 7.76 -22.21
N ALA A 2 -10.57 6.97 -21.12
CA ALA A 2 -9.32 6.62 -20.43
C ALA A 2 -8.25 5.99 -21.34
N VAL A 3 -8.62 5.01 -22.17
CA VAL A 3 -7.70 4.38 -23.13
C VAL A 3 -7.12 5.42 -24.11
N ALA A 4 -7.95 6.32 -24.63
CA ALA A 4 -7.51 7.38 -25.54
C ALA A 4 -6.54 8.36 -24.85
N ALA A 5 -6.78 8.69 -23.57
CA ALA A 5 -5.86 9.51 -22.79
C ALA A 5 -4.48 8.85 -22.63
N VAL A 6 -4.45 7.54 -22.31
CA VAL A 6 -3.20 6.77 -22.22
C VAL A 6 -2.50 6.70 -23.57
N MET A 7 -3.24 6.46 -24.66
CA MET A 7 -2.69 6.43 -26.01
C MET A 7 -2.06 7.77 -26.41
N MET A 8 -2.73 8.89 -26.12
CA MET A 8 -2.16 10.23 -26.33
C MET A 8 -0.87 10.41 -25.54
N LEU A 9 -0.87 10.04 -24.26
CA LEU A 9 0.29 10.18 -23.40
C LEU A 9 1.48 9.35 -23.89
N SER A 10 1.23 8.10 -24.29
CA SER A 10 2.24 7.23 -24.89
C SER A 10 2.79 7.79 -26.19
N ALA A 11 1.94 8.37 -27.05
CA ALA A 11 2.38 9.02 -28.28
C ALA A 11 3.22 10.28 -28.04
N ILE A 12 2.95 11.03 -26.97
CA ILE A 12 3.76 12.19 -26.58
C ILE A 12 5.14 11.76 -26.07
N TYR A 13 5.21 10.77 -25.18
CA TYR A 13 6.48 10.32 -24.61
C TYR A 13 7.35 9.56 -25.60
N ASN A 14 6.75 8.67 -26.39
CA ASN A 14 7.46 7.81 -27.34
C ASN A 14 6.73 7.74 -28.69
N PRO A 15 6.77 8.81 -29.51
CA PRO A 15 5.99 8.88 -30.75
C PRO A 15 6.33 7.74 -31.73
N ARG A 16 7.60 7.33 -31.80
CA ARG A 16 8.08 6.28 -32.70
C ARG A 16 7.88 4.86 -32.16
N GLN A 17 7.27 4.70 -30.99
CA GLN A 17 7.00 3.37 -30.44
C GLN A 17 6.06 2.60 -31.37
N VAL A 18 6.48 1.39 -31.74
CA VAL A 18 5.70 0.49 -32.60
C VAL A 18 4.77 -0.34 -31.75
N VAL A 19 3.49 -0.39 -32.13
CA VAL A 19 2.45 -1.20 -31.52
C VAL A 19 1.88 -2.12 -32.59
N PHE A 20 1.66 -3.38 -32.24
CA PHE A 20 1.08 -4.35 -33.16
C PHE A 20 -0.45 -4.27 -33.14
N LEU A 21 -1.02 -3.67 -34.18
CA LEU A 21 -2.47 -3.70 -34.43
C LEU A 21 -2.92 -5.14 -34.70
N PHE A 22 -3.93 -5.58 -33.95
CA PHE A 22 -4.46 -6.95 -33.99
C PHE A 22 -3.38 -8.03 -33.81
N LEU A 23 -2.27 -7.71 -33.14
CA LEU A 23 -1.10 -8.59 -32.96
C LEU A 23 -0.36 -8.96 -34.26
N VAL A 24 -0.69 -8.33 -35.40
CA VAL A 24 -0.11 -8.66 -36.72
C VAL A 24 0.60 -7.47 -37.35
N ILE A 25 -0.04 -6.29 -37.37
CA ILE A 25 0.42 -5.15 -38.19
C ILE A 25 1.21 -4.17 -37.31
N PRO A 26 2.53 -3.99 -37.51
CA PRO A 26 3.31 -3.02 -36.76
C PRO A 26 3.00 -1.60 -37.23
N VAL A 27 2.49 -0.76 -36.33
CA VAL A 27 2.19 0.66 -36.62
C VAL A 27 2.73 1.53 -35.50
N SER A 28 3.29 2.70 -35.85
CA SER A 28 3.74 3.65 -34.85
C SER A 28 2.55 4.28 -34.11
N ILE A 29 2.67 4.42 -32.78
CA ILE A 29 1.57 4.87 -31.93
C ILE A 29 1.03 6.26 -32.30
N TRP A 30 1.90 7.16 -32.79
CA TRP A 30 1.48 8.50 -33.23
C TRP A 30 0.48 8.43 -34.40
N VAL A 31 0.66 7.47 -35.32
CA VAL A 31 -0.24 7.26 -36.47
C VAL A 31 -1.63 6.84 -35.97
N ILE A 32 -1.67 5.95 -34.97
CA ILE A 32 -2.92 5.48 -34.37
C ILE A 32 -3.67 6.65 -33.72
N VAL A 33 -2.96 7.50 -32.97
CA VAL A 33 -3.57 8.67 -32.31
C VAL A 33 -4.10 9.69 -33.32
N VAL A 34 -3.34 10.00 -34.37
CA VAL A 34 -3.80 10.90 -35.45
C VAL A 34 -5.04 10.33 -36.14
N MET A 35 -5.05 9.03 -36.44
CA MET A 35 -6.21 8.36 -37.03
C MET A 35 -7.45 8.45 -36.13
N MET A 36 -7.29 8.27 -34.81
CA MET A 36 -8.39 8.45 -33.85
C MET A 36 -8.95 9.87 -33.89
N ILE A 37 -8.10 10.91 -33.87
CA ILE A 37 -8.54 12.31 -33.92
C ILE A 37 -9.35 12.59 -35.19
N VAL A 38 -8.87 12.11 -36.34
CA VAL A 38 -9.54 12.31 -37.63
C VAL A 38 -10.88 11.59 -37.67
N MET A 39 -10.93 10.31 -37.28
CA MET A 39 -12.17 9.52 -37.28
C MET A 39 -13.20 10.06 -36.28
N ASP A 40 -12.79 10.38 -35.06
CA ASP A 40 -13.70 10.91 -34.04
C ASP A 40 -14.18 12.32 -34.41
N GLY A 41 -13.31 13.17 -34.97
CA GLY A 41 -13.69 14.48 -35.49
C GLY A 41 -14.69 14.38 -36.64
N PHE A 42 -14.47 13.47 -37.59
CA PHE A 42 -15.42 13.21 -38.66
C PHE A 42 -16.77 12.70 -38.13
N THR A 43 -16.74 11.77 -37.17
CA THR A 43 -17.95 11.19 -36.56
C THR A 43 -18.79 12.27 -35.86
N LEU A 44 -18.13 13.21 -35.18
CA LEU A 44 -18.80 14.35 -34.54
C LEU A 44 -19.39 15.33 -35.54
N LEU A 45 -18.67 15.66 -36.62
CA LEU A 45 -19.13 16.61 -37.63
C LEU A 45 -20.24 16.04 -38.54
N ALA A 46 -20.15 14.76 -38.90
CA ALA A 46 -21.09 14.09 -39.80
C ALA A 46 -22.38 13.63 -39.11
N GLN A 47 -22.53 13.89 -37.81
CA GLN A 47 -23.68 13.50 -36.99
C GLN A 47 -24.08 12.01 -37.07
N VAL A 48 -23.12 11.13 -37.35
CA VAL A 48 -23.37 9.69 -37.47
C VAL A 48 -23.72 9.07 -36.10
N PRO A 49 -24.36 7.89 -36.07
CA PRO A 49 -24.53 7.14 -34.82
C PRO A 49 -23.16 6.91 -34.16
N SER A 50 -23.06 7.04 -32.84
CA SER A 50 -21.84 6.95 -31.99
C SER A 50 -21.10 8.25 -31.60
N GLN A 51 -21.67 9.43 -31.86
CA GLN A 51 -21.09 10.72 -31.42
C GLN A 51 -20.68 10.78 -29.94
N VAL A 52 -21.45 10.17 -29.03
CA VAL A 52 -21.13 10.15 -27.60
C VAL A 52 -19.81 9.41 -27.33
N ALA A 53 -19.56 8.31 -28.04
CA ALA A 53 -18.32 7.54 -27.89
C ALA A 53 -17.12 8.32 -28.43
N SER A 54 -17.25 8.93 -29.63
CA SER A 54 -16.23 9.78 -30.21
C SER A 54 -15.94 11.03 -29.37
N ALA A 55 -16.96 11.66 -28.79
CA ALA A 55 -16.77 12.76 -27.83
C ALA A 55 -15.98 12.30 -26.59
N ALA A 56 -16.30 11.12 -26.06
CA ALA A 56 -15.58 10.53 -24.93
C ALA A 56 -14.12 10.17 -25.30
N HIS A 57 -13.84 9.77 -26.54
CA HIS A 57 -12.49 9.56 -27.02
C HIS A 57 -11.72 10.88 -27.18
N LEU A 58 -12.30 11.86 -27.87
CA LEU A 58 -11.72 13.19 -28.05
C LEU A 58 -11.43 13.87 -26.71
N GLY A 59 -12.36 13.80 -25.77
CA GLY A 59 -12.17 14.31 -24.41
C GLY A 59 -11.03 13.60 -23.67
N GLY A 60 -10.86 12.29 -23.89
CA GLY A 60 -9.73 11.54 -23.37
C GLY A 60 -8.39 11.98 -23.98
N LEU A 61 -8.34 12.11 -25.31
CA LEU A 61 -7.15 12.59 -26.04
C LEU A 61 -6.75 13.99 -25.56
N LEU A 62 -7.71 14.90 -25.46
CA LEU A 62 -7.51 16.26 -24.95
C LEU A 62 -7.02 16.23 -23.50
N PHE A 63 -7.64 15.43 -22.63
CA PHE A 63 -7.22 15.28 -21.24
C PHE A 63 -5.79 14.75 -21.13
N GLY A 64 -5.41 13.74 -21.90
CA GLY A 64 -4.05 13.19 -21.91
C GLY A 64 -3.00 14.24 -22.32
N TYR A 65 -3.32 15.06 -23.31
CA TYR A 65 -2.47 16.19 -23.72
C TYR A 65 -2.37 17.26 -22.63
N LEU A 66 -3.48 17.67 -22.01
CA LEU A 66 -3.51 18.67 -20.95
C LEU A 66 -2.77 18.19 -19.69
N TYR A 67 -2.95 16.92 -19.33
CA TYR A 67 -2.24 16.26 -18.24
C TYR A 67 -0.72 16.36 -18.42
N TYR A 68 -0.23 16.06 -19.63
CA TYR A 68 1.19 16.23 -19.97
C TYR A 68 1.61 17.71 -19.93
N ARG A 69 0.85 18.58 -20.59
CA ARG A 69 1.18 20.01 -20.76
C ARG A 69 1.26 20.76 -19.44
N TRP A 70 0.45 20.39 -18.47
CA TRP A 70 0.40 21.01 -17.14
C TRP A 70 1.19 20.23 -16.08
N SER A 71 1.85 19.13 -16.47
CA SER A 71 2.65 18.30 -15.55
C SER A 71 1.90 17.99 -14.25
N MET A 72 0.61 17.67 -14.36
CA MET A 72 -0.27 17.50 -13.21
C MET A 72 0.22 16.33 -12.35
N ARG A 73 0.66 16.64 -11.13
CA ARG A 73 0.99 15.61 -10.13
C ARG A 73 -0.30 15.13 -9.48
N LEU A 74 -1.00 14.19 -10.13
CA LEU A 74 -2.17 13.55 -9.53
C LEU A 74 -1.84 12.80 -8.23
N THR A 75 -0.56 12.52 -7.97
CA THR A 75 -0.09 11.86 -6.74
C THR A 75 -0.55 12.60 -5.48
N ASP A 76 -0.60 13.93 -5.48
CA ASP A 76 -1.00 14.71 -4.31
C ASP A 76 -2.52 14.69 -4.11
N LEU A 77 -3.28 14.64 -5.20
CA LEU A 77 -4.74 14.52 -5.18
C LEU A 77 -5.20 13.10 -4.75
N VAL A 78 -4.48 12.07 -5.21
CA VAL A 78 -4.72 10.68 -4.79
C VAL A 78 -4.37 10.51 -3.31
N ARG A 79 -3.25 11.09 -2.83
CA ARG A 79 -2.90 11.08 -1.40
C ARG A 79 -4.01 11.70 -0.55
N PHE A 80 -4.55 12.84 -0.99
CA PHE A 80 -5.67 13.51 -0.33
C PHE A 80 -6.93 12.62 -0.31
N HIS A 81 -7.34 12.05 -1.45
CA HIS A 81 -8.53 11.20 -1.53
C HIS A 81 -8.40 9.89 -0.72
N PHE A 82 -7.23 9.27 -0.69
CA PHE A 82 -6.98 8.08 0.13
C PHE A 82 -6.91 8.40 1.62
N HIS A 83 -6.49 9.61 2.02
CA HIS A 83 -6.56 10.02 3.43
C HIS A 83 -8.01 10.07 3.94
N PHE A 84 -8.96 10.47 3.10
CA PHE A 84 -10.39 10.48 3.46
C PHE A 84 -11.08 9.10 3.34
N ARG A 85 -10.57 8.18 2.49
CA ARG A 85 -11.14 6.82 2.35
C ARG A 85 -10.57 5.78 3.30
N VAL A 86 -9.45 6.05 3.98
CA VAL A 86 -8.93 5.19 5.05
C VAL A 86 -9.46 5.66 6.40
N VAL A 87 -10.78 5.80 6.52
CA VAL A 87 -11.41 5.36 7.78
C VAL A 87 -11.39 3.84 7.70
N ARG A 88 -10.27 3.24 8.12
CA ARG A 88 -10.19 1.82 8.41
C ARG A 88 -11.35 1.53 9.37
N SER A 89 -12.45 1.00 8.84
CA SER A 89 -13.36 0.20 9.65
C SER A 89 -12.48 -0.91 10.19
N ARG A 90 -11.99 -0.75 11.42
CA ARG A 90 -11.26 -1.80 12.10
C ARG A 90 -12.27 -2.94 12.16
N PRO A 91 -12.08 -4.05 11.44
CA PRO A 91 -12.91 -5.21 11.73
C PRO A 91 -12.66 -5.48 13.21
N ARG A 92 -13.73 -5.43 14.02
CA ARG A 92 -13.65 -5.88 15.40
C ARG A 92 -13.37 -7.37 15.30
N LEU A 93 -12.08 -7.70 15.24
CA LEU A 93 -11.59 -9.05 15.31
C LEU A 93 -12.02 -9.52 16.69
N LYS A 94 -13.16 -10.22 16.73
CA LYS A 94 -13.65 -10.87 17.92
C LYS A 94 -12.71 -12.06 18.09
N LEU A 95 -11.58 -11.79 18.74
CA LEU A 95 -10.68 -12.81 19.23
C LEU A 95 -11.55 -13.72 20.07
N PHE A 96 -11.76 -14.93 19.56
CA PHE A 96 -12.31 -16.01 20.33
C PHE A 96 -11.21 -16.35 21.35
N SER A 97 -11.19 -15.60 22.45
CA SER A 97 -10.42 -15.99 23.62
C SER A 97 -11.07 -17.27 24.11
N PRO A 98 -10.36 -18.41 24.14
CA PRO A 98 -10.82 -19.51 24.96
C PRO A 98 -10.97 -18.97 26.38
N GLU A 99 -12.12 -19.22 26.97
CA GLU A 99 -12.43 -19.02 28.37
C GLU A 99 -11.19 -19.15 29.27
N SER A 100 -10.73 -18.04 29.87
CA SER A 100 -10.30 -17.97 31.27
C SER A 100 -9.62 -16.62 31.61
N GLU A 101 -10.16 -16.02 32.67
CA GLU A 101 -9.51 -15.13 33.63
C GLU A 101 -9.22 -13.68 33.24
N GLN A 102 -10.15 -12.83 33.68
CA GLN A 102 -9.94 -11.42 33.99
C GLN A 102 -8.74 -11.29 34.94
N THR A 103 -7.54 -11.06 34.41
CA THR A 103 -6.40 -10.67 35.24
C THR A 103 -6.54 -9.18 35.59
N PRO A 104 -6.63 -8.83 36.89
CA PRO A 104 -6.80 -7.44 37.32
C PRO A 104 -5.60 -6.58 36.88
N VAL A 105 -5.83 -5.27 36.73
CA VAL A 105 -4.81 -4.29 36.30
C VAL A 105 -3.53 -4.32 37.16
N SER A 106 -3.63 -4.80 38.40
CA SER A 106 -2.50 -5.05 39.31
C SER A 106 -1.55 -6.15 38.83
N THR A 107 -2.05 -7.19 38.16
CA THR A 107 -1.23 -8.29 37.65
C THR A 107 -0.32 -7.83 36.52
N ARG A 108 -0.83 -7.00 35.59
CA ARG A 108 -0.01 -6.44 34.49
C ARG A 108 1.15 -5.57 34.98
N GLN A 109 0.95 -4.81 36.06
CA GLN A 109 2.01 -3.99 36.66
C GLN A 109 3.04 -4.85 37.40
N ALA A 110 2.59 -5.89 38.11
CA ALA A 110 3.46 -6.85 38.76
C ALA A 110 4.33 -7.61 37.73
N ASP A 111 3.76 -8.01 36.61
CA ASP A 111 4.48 -8.69 35.52
C ASP A 111 5.55 -7.77 34.90
N GLN A 112 5.23 -6.49 34.68
CA GLN A 112 6.19 -5.50 34.19
C GLN A 112 7.33 -5.25 35.18
N TYR A 113 7.02 -5.17 36.47
CA TYR A 113 8.04 -5.02 37.51
C TYR A 113 8.96 -6.24 37.59
N GLN A 114 8.41 -7.45 37.48
CA GLN A 114 9.19 -8.68 37.45
C GLN A 114 10.08 -8.77 36.20
N ALA A 115 9.57 -8.40 35.02
CA ALA A 115 10.36 -8.34 33.78
C ALA A 115 11.54 -7.37 33.91
N ALA A 116 11.31 -6.15 34.40
CA ALA A 116 12.36 -5.16 34.61
C ALA A 116 13.42 -5.64 35.62
N ARG A 117 13.01 -6.37 36.66
CA ARG A 117 13.93 -6.95 37.64
C ARG A 117 14.81 -8.04 37.03
N VAL A 118 14.25 -8.89 36.16
CA VAL A 118 15.01 -9.92 35.44
C VAL A 118 16.01 -9.28 34.47
N ASP A 119 15.62 -8.24 33.73
CA ASP A 119 16.51 -7.53 32.82
C ASP A 119 17.71 -6.89 33.53
N ALA A 120 17.48 -6.27 34.69
CA ALA A 120 18.56 -5.72 35.51
C ALA A 120 19.54 -6.80 36.01
N ILE A 121 19.02 -7.99 36.34
CA ILE A 121 19.86 -9.13 36.72
C ILE A 121 20.66 -9.63 35.51
N LEU A 122 20.07 -9.71 34.32
CA LEU A 122 20.76 -10.11 33.08
C LEU A 122 21.88 -9.14 32.72
N GLU A 123 21.69 -7.84 32.89
CA GLU A 123 22.74 -6.84 32.70
C GLU A 123 23.91 -7.07 33.68
N LYS A 124 23.60 -7.34 34.95
CA LYS A 124 24.61 -7.68 35.96
C LYS A 124 25.37 -8.96 35.61
N VAL A 125 24.68 -10.00 35.13
CA VAL A 125 25.32 -11.22 34.60
C VAL A 125 26.30 -10.86 33.47
N GLY A 126 25.91 -9.97 32.57
CA GLY A 126 26.77 -9.51 31.46
C GLY A 126 28.03 -8.78 31.93
N ARG A 127 27.99 -8.08 33.06
CA ARG A 127 29.12 -7.29 33.59
C ARG A 127 30.07 -8.08 34.49
N VAL A 128 29.55 -8.90 35.40
CA VAL A 128 30.35 -9.60 36.44
C VAL A 128 30.30 -11.13 36.36
N GLY A 129 29.53 -11.67 35.41
CA GLY A 129 29.35 -13.11 35.23
C GLY A 129 28.40 -13.74 36.25
N VAL A 130 27.98 -14.97 35.98
CA VAL A 130 26.96 -15.69 36.77
C VAL A 130 27.37 -15.93 38.24
N LYS A 131 28.67 -15.94 38.53
CA LYS A 131 29.21 -16.13 39.89
C LYS A 131 29.07 -14.88 40.78
N GLY A 132 28.77 -13.71 40.20
CA GLY A 132 28.58 -12.45 40.92
C GLY A 132 27.13 -12.16 41.34
N LEU A 133 26.21 -13.10 41.14
CA LEU A 133 24.82 -12.96 41.56
C LEU A 133 24.65 -13.38 43.02
N THR A 134 23.74 -12.71 43.72
CA THR A 134 23.27 -13.20 45.01
C THR A 134 22.38 -14.43 44.82
N GLU A 135 22.24 -15.24 45.86
CA GLU A 135 21.37 -16.43 45.82
C GLU A 135 19.91 -16.09 45.47
N GLU A 136 19.42 -14.91 45.87
CA GLU A 136 18.08 -14.44 45.53
C GLU A 136 17.94 -14.05 44.05
N GLU A 137 18.95 -13.38 43.48
CA GLU A 137 18.97 -13.00 42.06
C GLU A 137 19.03 -14.25 41.18
N ARG A 138 19.88 -15.22 41.56
CA ARG A 138 20.00 -16.51 40.87
C ARG A 138 18.67 -17.27 40.87
N ARG A 139 17.97 -17.34 42.01
CA ARG A 139 16.65 -17.99 42.11
C ARG A 139 15.62 -17.32 41.22
N THR A 140 15.61 -15.98 41.19
CA THR A 140 14.70 -15.20 40.35
C THR A 140 14.90 -15.51 38.87
N LEU A 141 16.15 -15.61 38.42
CA LEU A 141 16.49 -15.92 37.02
C LEU A 141 16.13 -17.37 36.63
N ILE A 142 16.31 -18.33 37.54
CA ILE A 142 15.88 -19.73 37.32
C ILE A 142 14.35 -19.82 37.18
N GLN A 143 13.61 -19.16 38.07
CA GLN A 143 12.14 -19.14 38.02
C GLN A 143 11.64 -18.52 36.71
N ALA A 144 12.23 -17.42 36.25
CA ALA A 144 11.89 -16.81 34.98
C ALA A 144 12.17 -17.74 33.79
N SER A 145 13.31 -18.45 33.80
CA SER A 145 13.66 -19.42 32.74
C SER A 145 12.67 -20.59 32.67
N GLU A 146 12.25 -21.13 33.82
CA GLU A 146 11.25 -22.20 33.86
C GLU A 146 9.88 -21.74 33.36
N HIS A 147 9.48 -20.51 33.69
CA HIS A 147 8.22 -19.93 33.25
C HIS A 147 8.18 -19.78 31.72
N ILE A 148 9.28 -19.32 31.10
CA ILE A 148 9.39 -19.23 29.63
C ILE A 148 9.36 -20.62 28.99
N ARG A 149 10.11 -21.59 29.53
CA ARG A 149 10.15 -22.97 29.00
C ARG A 149 8.79 -23.68 29.01
N ARG A 150 7.91 -23.32 29.94
CA ARG A 150 6.54 -23.87 30.00
C ARG A 150 5.59 -23.23 28.99
N ARG A 151 5.89 -22.02 28.50
CA ARG A 151 5.06 -21.28 27.54
C ARG A 151 5.33 -21.68 26.09
N ASP A 152 6.54 -22.16 25.81
CA ASP A 152 6.97 -22.60 24.47
C ASP A 152 6.69 -24.09 24.18
N LYS A 153 6.00 -24.79 25.09
CA LYS A 153 5.49 -26.15 24.90
C LYS A 153 3.98 -26.13 24.68
#